data_AF-A0A0D0CBG5-F1
#
_entry.id   AF-A0A0D0CBG5-F1
#
_cell.length_a   1.000
_cell.length_b   1.000
_cell.length_c   1.000
_cell.angle_alpha   90.00
_cell.angle_beta   90.00
_cell.angle_gamma   90.00
#
_symmetry.space_group_name_H-M   'P 1'
#
loop_
_entity.id
_entity.type
_entity.pdbx_description
1 polymer ?
#
loop_
_entity_poly.entity_id
_entity_poly.type
_entity_poly.pdbx_seq_one_letter_code
_entity_poly.pdbx_strand_id
1 'polypeptide(L)'
;KELKYAPGSTNCCCHRILYNQPDFLHVDSLLEATCKVKGFEVLLLPKFHCELNFIEQSWSYAKRIYSCYPSCRFMDAYHKGLNVKQAALAANKYRGH
;
A
#
# COMPACT_ATOMS: atom_id res chain seq x y z
N LYS A 1 -14.87 6.30 -5.59
CA LYS A 1 -15.72 7.51 -5.46
C LYS A 1 -15.23 8.49 -6.51
N GLU A 2 -16.01 8.74 -7.55
CA GLU A 2 -15.65 9.63 -8.64
C GLU A 2 -15.44 11.06 -8.13
N LEU A 3 -14.37 11.70 -8.62
CA LEU A 3 -13.97 13.06 -8.30
C LEU A 3 -14.96 14.02 -8.98
N LYS A 4 -15.94 14.55 -8.22
CA LYS A 4 -16.99 15.47 -8.69
C LYS A 4 -16.47 16.89 -8.97
N TYR A 5 -15.41 17.06 -9.75
CA TYR A 5 -14.91 18.39 -10.07
C TYR A 5 -14.27 18.46 -11.45
N ALA A 6 -14.41 19.62 -12.09
CA ALA A 6 -13.74 19.92 -13.34
C ALA A 6 -12.21 19.79 -13.17
N PRO A 7 -11.50 19.21 -14.15
CA PRO A 7 -10.04 19.12 -14.11
C PRO A 7 -9.46 20.53 -13.98
N GLY A 8 -8.66 20.76 -12.93
CA GLY A 8 -8.06 22.07 -12.62
C GLY A 8 -8.79 22.89 -11.55
N SER A 9 -9.92 22.44 -11.01
CA SER A 9 -10.58 23.15 -9.90
C SER A 9 -9.78 23.00 -8.59
N THR A 10 -9.18 24.10 -8.12
CA THR A 10 -8.44 24.17 -6.84
C THR A 10 -9.33 24.35 -5.63
N ASN A 11 -10.62 24.63 -5.83
CA ASN A 11 -11.56 25.08 -4.78
C ASN A 11 -12.61 24.02 -4.43
N CYS A 12 -12.35 22.74 -4.71
CA CYS A 12 -13.36 21.68 -4.58
C CYS A 12 -13.65 21.23 -3.14
N CYS A 13 -12.72 21.45 -2.20
CA CYS A 13 -12.89 21.15 -0.78
C CYS A 13 -11.91 21.96 0.07
N CYS A 14 -12.25 22.18 1.34
CA CYS A 14 -11.37 22.88 2.29
C CYS A 14 -9.97 22.28 2.33
N HIS A 15 -9.86 20.95 2.23
CA HIS A 15 -8.57 20.26 2.19
C HIS A 15 -7.71 20.68 1.00
N ARG A 16 -8.28 20.76 -0.21
CA ARG A 16 -7.56 21.17 -1.42
C ARG A 16 -7.23 22.66 -1.42
N ILE A 17 -8.14 23.48 -0.91
CA ILE A 17 -7.91 24.93 -0.74
C ILE A 17 -6.76 25.19 0.24
N LEU A 18 -6.75 24.49 1.38
CA LEU A 18 -5.68 24.60 2.38
C LEU A 18 -4.35 24.10 1.82
N TYR A 19 -4.33 22.95 1.15
CA TYR A 19 -3.09 22.40 0.57
C TYR A 19 -2.49 23.31 -0.52
N ASN A 20 -3.33 24.05 -1.25
CA ASN A 20 -2.91 24.97 -2.29
C ASN A 20 -2.64 26.40 -1.80
N GLN A 21 -2.68 26.67 -0.48
CA GLN A 21 -2.28 27.99 0.01
C GLN A 21 -0.78 28.20 -0.22
N PRO A 22 -0.37 29.43 -0.59
CA PRO A 22 1.04 29.73 -0.88
C PRO A 22 1.97 29.45 0.29
N ASP A 23 1.48 29.59 1.53
CA ASP A 23 2.23 29.35 2.77
C ASP A 23 2.58 27.88 3.00
N PHE A 24 1.84 26.94 2.38
CA PHE A 24 2.12 25.50 2.46
C PHE A 24 2.82 24.96 1.22
N LEU A 25 2.64 25.57 0.05
CA LEU A 25 3.26 25.10 -1.20
C LEU A 25 4.76 25.41 -1.28
N HIS A 26 5.21 26.51 -0.68
CA HIS A 26 6.60 26.98 -0.80
C HIS A 26 7.45 26.67 0.45
N VAL A 27 6.93 25.86 1.37
CA VAL A 27 7.60 25.51 2.61
C VAL A 27 7.88 24.01 2.62
N ASP A 28 9.16 23.66 2.72
CA ASP A 28 9.58 22.28 2.95
C ASP A 28 8.89 21.75 4.21
N SER A 29 8.33 20.54 4.12
CA SER A 29 7.80 19.88 5.30
C SER A 29 8.89 19.64 6.36
N LEU A 30 8.51 19.57 7.63
CA LEU A 30 9.45 19.26 8.72
C LEU A 30 10.24 17.96 8.45
N LEU A 31 9.59 16.99 7.80
CA LEU A 31 10.20 15.73 7.40
C LEU A 31 11.29 15.96 6.34
N GLU A 32 10.98 16.69 5.27
CA GLU A 32 11.94 17.02 4.22
C GLU A 32 13.13 17.80 4.77
N ALA A 33 12.89 18.82 5.60
CA ALA A 33 13.95 19.60 6.22
C ALA A 33 14.88 18.72 7.09
N THR A 34 14.29 17.85 7.91
CA THR A 34 15.06 16.93 8.78
C THR A 34 15.87 15.92 7.97
N CYS A 35 15.30 15.38 6.90
CA CYS A 35 15.97 14.43 6.02
C CYS A 35 17.10 15.10 5.21
N LYS A 36 16.88 16.32 4.70
CA LYS A 36 17.90 17.12 4.01
C LYS A 36 19.12 17.37 4.90
N VAL A 37 18.91 17.73 6.17
CA VAL A 37 20.00 17.90 7.16
C VAL A 37 20.80 16.61 7.36
N LYS A 38 20.16 15.45 7.22
CA LYS A 38 20.80 14.14 7.30
C LYS A 38 21.38 13.65 5.96
N GLY A 39 21.24 14.41 4.88
CA GLY A 39 21.72 14.04 3.55
C GLY A 39 20.81 13.08 2.77
N PHE A 40 19.54 12.96 3.15
CA PHE A 40 18.56 12.12 2.45
C PHE A 40 17.54 12.96 1.67
N GLU A 41 17.25 12.55 0.44
CA GLU A 41 16.15 13.08 -0.36
C GLU A 41 14.84 12.32 -0.04
N VAL A 42 13.75 13.06 0.17
CA VAL A 42 12.44 12.48 0.52
C VAL A 42 11.54 12.51 -0.72
N LEU A 43 11.05 11.35 -1.13
CA LEU A 43 10.04 11.24 -2.17
C LEU A 43 8.64 11.15 -1.55
N LEU A 44 7.86 12.23 -1.64
CA LEU A 44 6.47 12.24 -1.19
C LEU A 44 5.55 11.62 -2.24
N LEU A 45 5.06 10.41 -1.96
CA LEU A 45 4.09 9.72 -2.80
C LEU A 45 2.66 10.22 -2.49
N PRO A 46 1.78 10.33 -3.50
CA PRO A 46 0.38 10.68 -3.26
C PRO A 46 -0.27 9.68 -2.28
N LYS A 47 -0.85 10.21 -1.19
CA LYS A 47 -1.70 9.44 -0.29
C LYS A 47 -2.91 8.95 -1.11
N PHE A 48 -3.13 7.62 -1.16
CA PHE A 48 -4.32 6.95 -1.71
C PHE A 48 -4.33 6.48 -3.17
N HIS A 49 -3.21 6.00 -3.68
CA HIS A 49 -3.22 5.07 -4.82
C HIS A 49 -2.50 3.79 -4.41
N CYS A 50 -3.24 2.77 -3.99
CA CYS A 50 -2.66 1.46 -3.61
C CYS A 50 -1.82 0.85 -4.73
N GLU A 51 -2.09 1.23 -5.98
CA GLU A 51 -1.33 0.83 -7.16
C GLU A 51 -0.02 1.61 -7.35
N LEU A 52 0.13 2.81 -6.76
CA LEU A 52 1.30 3.69 -6.97
C LEU A 52 2.21 3.84 -5.74
N ASN A 53 1.81 3.33 -4.57
CA ASN A 53 2.69 3.33 -3.41
C ASN A 53 3.67 2.15 -3.50
N PHE A 54 4.95 2.43 -3.78
CA PHE A 54 6.01 1.41 -3.86
C PHE A 54 6.09 0.52 -2.62
N ILE A 55 5.81 1.09 -1.43
CA ILE A 55 5.75 0.34 -0.18
C ILE A 55 4.63 -0.72 -0.30
N GLU A 56 3.40 -0.33 -0.61
CA GLU A 56 2.27 -1.25 -0.76
C GLU A 56 2.49 -2.29 -1.87
N GLN A 57 3.12 -1.91 -2.99
CA GLN A 57 3.49 -2.86 -4.05
C GLN A 57 4.46 -3.92 -3.52
N SER A 58 5.51 -3.49 -2.80
CA SER A 58 6.50 -4.39 -2.20
C SER A 58 5.87 -5.32 -1.16
N TRP A 59 5.01 -4.78 -0.29
CA TRP A 59 4.26 -5.56 0.71
C TRP A 59 3.30 -6.56 0.05
N SER A 60 2.60 -6.16 -1.01
CA SER A 60 1.68 -7.02 -1.75
C SER A 60 2.42 -8.15 -2.45
N TYR A 61 3.58 -7.85 -3.07
CA TYR A 61 4.43 -8.85 -3.70
C TYR A 61 4.95 -9.86 -2.67
N ALA A 62 5.52 -9.39 -1.55
CA ALA A 62 6.00 -10.24 -0.47
C ALA A 62 4.88 -11.13 0.09
N LYS A 63 3.68 -10.56 0.30
CA LYS A 63 2.50 -11.31 0.75
C LYS A 63 2.07 -12.38 -0.25
N ARG A 64 2.09 -12.08 -1.55
CA ARG A 64 1.78 -13.05 -2.61
C ARG A 64 2.78 -14.21 -2.57
N ILE A 65 4.07 -13.90 -2.51
CA ILE A 65 5.14 -14.91 -2.40
C ILE A 65 4.95 -15.78 -1.15
N TYR A 66 4.72 -15.15 0.01
CA TYR A 66 4.44 -15.85 1.26
C TYR A 66 3.23 -16.80 1.16
N SER A 67 2.13 -16.35 0.56
CA SER A 67 0.93 -17.18 0.33
C SER A 67 1.18 -18.36 -0.61
N CYS A 68 2.15 -18.25 -1.52
CA CYS A 68 2.52 -19.34 -2.41
C CYS A 68 3.36 -20.42 -1.71
N TYR A 69 4.01 -20.14 -0.57
CA TYR A 69 4.81 -21.13 0.15
C TYR A 69 3.93 -22.27 0.69
N PRO A 70 4.18 -23.54 0.29
CA PRO A 70 3.37 -24.67 0.70
C PRO A 70 3.33 -24.84 2.23
N SER A 71 4.45 -24.62 2.91
CA SER A 71 4.56 -24.74 4.37
C SER A 71 3.57 -23.84 5.11
N CYS A 72 3.33 -22.62 4.63
CA CYS A 72 2.39 -21.67 5.23
C CYS A 72 0.93 -22.13 5.05
N ARG A 73 0.62 -22.73 3.90
CA ARG A 73 -0.72 -23.31 3.62
C ARG A 73 -1.00 -24.57 4.42
N PHE A 74 0.00 -25.43 4.61
CA PHE A 74 -0.11 -26.61 5.46
C PHE A 74 -0.25 -26.24 6.94
N MET A 75 0.55 -25.28 7.43
CA MET A 75 0.46 -24.77 8.80
C MET A 75 -0.92 -24.18 9.12
N ASP A 76 -1.48 -23.37 8.21
CA ASP A 76 -2.85 -22.83 8.38
C ASP A 76 -3.91 -23.96 8.42
N ALA A 77 -3.75 -24.99 7.58
CA ALA A 77 -4.64 -26.15 7.60
C ALA A 77 -4.53 -26.95 8.92
N TYR A 78 -3.33 -27.10 9.48
CA TYR A 78 -3.14 -27.76 10.78
C TYR A 78 -3.73 -26.94 11.94
N HIS A 79 -3.56 -25.61 11.95
CA HIS A 79 -4.19 -24.73 12.94
C HIS A 79 -5.72 -24.80 12.89
N LYS A 80 -6.30 -25.05 11.71
CA LYS A 80 -7.74 -25.27 11.51
C LYS A 80 -8.19 -26.70 11.78
N GLY A 81 -7.30 -27.58 12.27
CA GLY A 81 -7.61 -28.96 12.64
C GLY A 81 -7.79 -29.92 11.46
N LEU A 82 -7.34 -29.56 10.25
CA LEU A 82 -7.42 -30.46 9.10
C LEU A 82 -6.34 -31.54 9.17
N ASN A 83 -6.71 -32.77 8.80
CA ASN A 83 -5.75 -33.85 8.68
C ASN A 83 -4.88 -33.71 7.42
N VAL A 84 -3.78 -34.47 7.35
CA VAL A 84 -2.79 -34.41 6.26
C VAL A 84 -3.43 -34.56 4.86
N LYS A 85 -4.41 -35.45 4.72
CA LYS A 85 -5.10 -35.70 3.43
C LYS A 85 -5.96 -34.51 3.03
N GLN A 86 -6.67 -33.90 3.97
CA GLN A 86 -7.51 -32.72 3.73
C GLN A 86 -6.66 -31.47 3.46
N ALA A 87 -5.56 -31.29 4.19
CA ALA A 87 -4.62 -30.19 3.98
C ALA A 87 -3.96 -30.27 2.59
N ALA A 88 -3.55 -31.47 2.15
CA ALA A 88 -3.00 -31.70 0.81
C ALA A 88 -4.02 -31.39 -0.30
N LEU A 89 -5.27 -31.78 -0.12
CA LEU A 89 -6.35 -31.47 -1.07
C LEU A 89 -6.59 -29.95 -1.17
N ALA A 90 -6.69 -29.27 -0.02
CA ALA A 90 -6.89 -27.83 0.04
C ALA A 90 -5.73 -27.07 -0.62
N ALA A 91 -4.48 -27.44 -0.32
CA ALA A 91 -3.30 -26.81 -0.93
C ALA A 91 -3.26 -26.96 -2.46
N ASN A 92 -3.71 -28.10 -2.99
CA ASN A 92 -3.75 -28.37 -4.43
C ASN A 92 -4.90 -27.64 -5.14
N LYS A 93 -6.05 -27.46 -4.50
CA LYS A 93 -7.22 -26.76 -5.08
C LYS A 93 -6.92 -25.30 -5.41
N TYR A 94 -6.07 -24.63 -4.62
CA TYR A 94 -5.68 -23.23 -4.83
C TYR A 94 -4.42 -23.02 -5.69
N ARG A 95 -3.87 -24.05 -6.36
CA ARG A 95 -2.75 -23.88 -7.30
C ARG A 95 -3.15 -23.36 -8.69
N GLY A 96 -4.44 -23.30 -9.00
CA GLY A 96 -4.97 -22.99 -10.35
C GLY A 96 -5.64 -21.63 -10.52
N HIS A 97 -5.53 -20.72 -9.55
CA HIS A 97 -6.05 -19.34 -9.61
C HIS A 97 -4.90 -18.34 -9.52
#